data_AF-A0A1A8ILI9-F1
#
_entry.id   AF-A0A1A8ILI9-F1
#
_cell.length_a   1.000
_cell.length_b   1.000
_cell.length_c   1.000
_cell.angle_alpha   90.00
_cell.angle_beta   90.00
_cell.angle_gamma   90.00
#
_symmetry.space_group_name_H-M   'P 1'
#
loop_
_entity.id
_entity.type
_entity.pdbx_description
1 polymer ?
#
loop_
_entity_poly.entity_id
_entity_poly.type
_entity_poly.pdbx_seq_one_letter_code
_entity_poly.pdbx_strand_id
1 'polypeptide(L)' 'THHPSALEDRVVQLAHEGHQGIVKTKILLRSKVWFPNMDHKAELVVKNCLCCQTNTPLRHIEPLRMSDLTE' A
#
# COMPACT_ATOMS: atom_id res chain seq x y z
N THR A 1 -23.03 12.54 -17.34
CA THR A 1 -22.90 11.12 -16.98
C THR A 1 -21.83 11.00 -15.90
N HIS A 2 -22.23 10.74 -14.65
CA HIS A 2 -21.26 10.50 -13.56
C HIS A 2 -20.53 9.19 -13.85
N HIS A 3 -19.24 9.26 -14.16
CA HIS A 3 -18.42 8.08 -14.40
C HIS A 3 -18.10 7.41 -13.06
N PRO A 4 -18.40 6.11 -12.85
CA PRO A 4 -18.20 5.41 -11.58
C PRO A 4 -16.77 5.51 -11.04
N SER A 5 -15.75 5.62 -11.91
CA SER A 5 -14.35 5.72 -11.48
C SER A 5 -14.11 6.88 -10.53
N ALA A 6 -14.77 8.03 -10.71
CA ALA A 6 -14.53 9.19 -9.84
C ALA A 6 -14.93 8.90 -8.38
N LEU A 7 -15.99 8.12 -8.17
CA LEU A 7 -16.43 7.70 -6.83
C LEU A 7 -15.52 6.62 -6.28
N GLU A 8 -15.13 5.64 -7.09
CA GLU A 8 -14.16 4.61 -6.71
C GLU A 8 -12.85 5.25 -6.25
N ASP A 9 -12.30 6.17 -7.04
CA ASP A 9 -11.04 6.85 -6.75
C ASP A 9 -11.16 7.65 -5.45
N ARG A 10 -12.29 8.34 -5.24
CA ARG A 10 -12.55 9.07 -3.99
C ARG A 10 -12.58 8.14 -2.77
N VAL A 11 -13.25 7.00 -2.88
CA VAL A 11 -13.35 6.03 -1.78
C VAL A 11 -12.00 5.38 -1.48
N VAL A 12 -11.19 5.08 -2.50
CA VAL A 12 -9.81 4.59 -2.30
C VAL A 12 -8.95 5.63 -1.58
N GLN A 13 -9.04 6.91 -1.98
CA GLN A 13 -8.30 7.99 -1.31
C GLN A 13 -8.71 8.14 0.16
N LEU A 14 -10.00 8.09 0.47
CA LEU A 14 -10.49 8.14 1.85
C LEU A 14 -10.00 6.96 2.69
N ALA A 15 -10.04 5.75 2.14
CA ALA A 15 -9.51 4.58 2.82
C ALA A 15 -7.99 4.65 3.01
N HIS A 16 -7.27 5.42 2.19
CA HIS A 16 -5.81 5.59 2.23
C HIS A 16 -5.33 6.75 3.14
N GLU A 17 -6.19 7.71 3.49
CA GLU A 17 -5.85 8.98 4.14
C GLU A 17 -4.92 8.86 5.36
N GLY A 18 -5.03 7.78 6.15
CA GLY A 18 -4.14 7.52 7.29
C GLY A 18 -2.76 6.95 6.96
N HIS A 19 -2.38 6.86 5.68
CA HIS A 19 -1.11 6.32 5.18
C HIS A 19 -0.69 4.96 5.77
N GLN A 20 -1.68 4.15 6.18
CA GLN A 20 -1.47 2.92 6.94
C GLN A 20 -0.96 1.70 6.13
N GLY A 21 -0.58 1.92 4.86
CA GLY A 21 -0.08 0.88 3.96
C GLY A 21 -1.16 0.03 3.28
N ILE A 22 -0.72 -0.81 2.35
CA ILE A 22 -1.59 -1.55 1.41
C ILE A 22 -2.61 -2.44 2.13
N VAL A 23 -2.14 -3.22 3.11
CA VAL A 23 -2.97 -4.23 3.79
C VAL A 23 -4.13 -3.56 4.52
N LYS A 24 -3.85 -2.54 5.33
CA LYS A 24 -4.89 -1.85 6.10
C LYS A 24 -5.84 -1.06 5.20
N THR A 25 -5.35 -0.42 4.13
CA THR A 25 -6.22 0.24 3.13
C THR A 25 -7.20 -0.74 2.49
N LYS A 26 -6.74 -1.94 2.10
CA LYS A 26 -7.63 -3.00 1.55
C LYS A 26 -8.66 -3.48 2.57
N ILE A 27 -8.28 -3.65 3.85
CA ILE A 27 -9.20 -4.03 4.93
C ILE A 27 -10.30 -2.98 5.09
N LEU A 28 -9.94 -1.69 5.16
CA LEU A 28 -10.90 -0.60 5.28
C LEU A 28 -11.89 -0.57 4.12
N LEU A 29 -11.40 -0.69 2.89
CA LEU A 29 -12.24 -0.75 1.68
C LEU A 29 -13.24 -1.91 1.75
N ARG A 30 -12.76 -3.13 1.98
CA ARG A 30 -13.60 -4.34 2.05
C ARG A 30 -14.60 -4.34 3.19
N SER A 31 -14.39 -3.52 4.22
CA SER A 31 -15.34 -3.37 5.33
C SER A 31 -16.54 -2.46 5.01
N LYS A 32 -16.47 -1.65 3.94
CA LYS A 32 -17.48 -0.63 3.64
C LYS A 32 -18.04 -0.70 2.23
N VAL A 33 -17.26 -1.13 1.25
CA VAL A 33 -17.61 -1.07 -0.17
C VAL A 33 -17.07 -2.27 -0.95
N TRP A 34 -17.64 -2.48 -2.14
CA TRP A 34 -17.12 -3.41 -3.12
C TRP A 34 -17.27 -2.81 -4.53
N PHE A 35 -16.23 -2.95 -5.36
CA PHE A 35 -16.25 -2.64 -6.78
C PHE A 35 -15.14 -3.41 -7.53
N PRO A 36 -15.25 -3.59 -8.86
CA PRO A 36 -14.23 -4.28 -9.65
C PRO A 36 -12.84 -3.62 -9.52
N ASN A 37 -11.77 -4.44 -9.46
CA ASN A 37 -10.38 -3.96 -9.39
C ASN A 37 -10.02 -3.09 -8.16
N MET A 38 -10.84 -3.11 -7.10
CA MET A 38 -10.62 -2.34 -5.87
C MET A 38 -9.24 -2.54 -5.23
N ASP A 39 -8.78 -3.79 -5.14
CA ASP A 39 -7.48 -4.09 -4.56
C ASP A 39 -6.32 -3.53 -5.40
N HIS A 40 -6.45 -3.58 -6.72
CA HIS A 40 -5.45 -3.04 -7.64
C HIS A 40 -5.39 -1.51 -7.54
N LYS A 41 -6.55 -0.84 -7.49
CA LYS A 41 -6.60 0.62 -7.26
C LYS A 41 -5.99 1.00 -5.91
N ALA A 42 -6.28 0.25 -4.84
CA ALA A 42 -5.70 0.48 -3.52
C ALA A 42 -4.16 0.32 -3.54
N GLU A 43 -3.63 -0.70 -4.21
CA GLU A 43 -2.19 -0.87 -4.37
C GLU A 43 -1.55 0.29 -5.12
N LEU A 44 -2.15 0.72 -6.23
CA LEU A 44 -1.62 1.82 -7.05
C LEU A 44 -1.54 3.12 -6.25
N VAL A 45 -2.60 3.46 -5.51
CA VAL A 45 -2.65 4.66 -4.67
C VAL A 45 -1.57 4.61 -3.60
N VAL A 46 -1.45 3.49 -2.89
CA VAL A 46 -0.46 3.38 -1.81
C VAL A 46 0.98 3.34 -2.35
N LYS A 47 1.24 2.63 -3.45
CA LYS A 47 2.57 2.54 -4.07
C LYS A 47 3.07 3.88 -4.60
N ASN A 48 2.17 4.75 -5.05
CA ASN A 48 2.50 6.10 -5.55
C ASN A 48 2.45 7.19 -4.46
N CYS A 49 2.14 6.82 -3.22
CA CYS A 49 2.07 7.78 -2.11
C CYS A 49 3.44 8.00 -1.48
N LEU A 50 3.96 9.23 -1.56
CA LEU A 50 5.25 9.62 -0.99
C LEU A 50 5.34 9.31 0.51
N CYS A 51 4.30 9.62 1.29
CA CYS A 51 4.27 9.35 2.73
C CYS A 51 4.39 7.85 3.05
N CYS A 52 3.78 6.99 2.23
CA CYS A 52 3.91 5.54 2.39
C CYS A 52 5.28 5.02 1.95
N GLN A 53 5.87 5.61 0.91
CA GLN A 53 7.22 5.25 0.46
C GLN A 53 8.27 5.60 1.52
N THR A 54 8.20 6.79 2.13
CA THR A 54 9.14 7.22 3.17
C THR A 54 9.02 6.42 4.47
N ASN A 55 7.83 5.89 4.77
CA ASN A 55 7.59 5.11 5.99
C ASN A 55 7.81 3.60 5.79
N THR A 56 8.24 3.16 4.61
CA THR A 56 8.60 1.77 4.39
C THR A 56 10.06 1.60 4.82
N PRO A 57 10.36 0.86 5.92
CA PRO A 57 11.74 0.62 6.30
C PRO A 57 12.44 -0.08 5.13
N LEU A 58 13.47 0.57 4.59
CA LEU A 58 14.42 -0.10 3.72
C LEU A 58 14.97 -1.25 4.56
N ARG A 59 14.61 -2.48 4.20
CA ARG A 59 15.32 -3.64 4.72
C ARG A 59 16.71 -3.54 4.10
N HIS A 60 17.67 -2.99 4.83
CA HIS A 60 19.06 -3.23 4.53
C HIS A 60 19.24 -4.73 4.76
N ILE A 61 19.10 -5.51 3.68
CA ILE A 61 19.62 -6.87 3.68
C ILE A 61 21.12 -6.66 3.65
N GLU A 62 21.70 -6.51 4.83
CA GLU A 62 23.14 -6.53 4.93
C GLU A 62 23.57 -7.90 4.40
N PRO A 63 24.42 -7.95 3.37
CA PRO A 63 24.92 -9.22 2.87
C PRO A 63 25.48 -10.00 4.05
N LEU A 64 25.02 -11.23 4.25
CA LEU A 64 25.53 -12.09 5.31
C LEU A 64 27.04 -12.25 5.10
N ARG A 65 27.85 -11.52 5.87
CA ARG A 65 29.30 -11.74 5.93
C ARG A 65 29.52 -13.03 6.71
N MET A 66 30.02 -14.05 6.02
CA MET A 66 30.62 -15.18 6.70
C MET A 66 31.89 -14.69 7.40
N SER A 67 31.98 -14.89 8.71
CA SER A 67 33.27 -14.81 9.42
C SER A 67 34.02 -16.10 9.19
N ASP A 68 35.30 -16.01 8.83
CA ASP A 68 36.17 -17.18 8.72
C ASP A 68 36.26 -17.89 10.08
N LEU A 69 36.05 -19.21 10.06
CA LEU A 69 36.30 -20.07 11.21
C LEU A 69 37.80 -20.38 11.21
N THR A 70 38.57 -19.66 12.03
CA THR A 70 39.98 -19.98 12.26
C THR A 70 40.11 -21.27 13.07
N GLU A 71 40.87 -22.22 12.55
CA GLU A 71 41.66 -23.18 13.34
C GLU A 71 43.14 -22.81 13.26
#